data_AF-A0A210RYI8-F1
#
_entry.id   AF-A0A210RYI8-F1
#
_cell.length_a   1.000
_cell.length_b   1.000
_cell.length_c   1.000
_cell.angle_alpha   90.00
_cell.angle_beta   90.00
_cell.angle_gamma   90.00
#
_symmetry.space_group_name_H-M   'P 1'
#
loop_
_entity.id
_entity.type
_entity.pdbx_description
1 polymer ?
#
loop_
_entity_poly.entity_id
_entity_poly.type
_entity_poly.pdbx_seq_one_letter_code
_entity_poly.pdbx_strand_id
1 'polypeptide(L)'
;MKKFPAILALITSIVCFSHSAHAQKDLPVNDASTGAFVELCKNPNDEQGRSFCFGFGEGIYQSYLANLSPNTKRSICFTNKGETRNEILQKFLVWSAANPQFNQESAAKTLMRFFRQGYPCK
;
A
#
# COMPACT_ATOMS: atom_id res chain seq x y z
N MET A 1 -3.88 -25.39 52.26
CA MET A 1 -4.64 -25.69 51.02
C MET A 1 -5.61 -24.55 50.64
N LYS A 2 -5.12 -23.31 50.42
CA LYS A 2 -5.97 -22.16 50.01
C LYS A 2 -5.39 -21.33 48.85
N LYS A 3 -4.30 -21.80 48.22
CA LYS A 3 -3.64 -21.09 47.10
C LYS A 3 -4.14 -21.54 45.71
N PHE A 4 -4.88 -22.65 45.64
CA PHE A 4 -5.42 -23.21 44.40
C PHE A 4 -6.41 -22.31 43.65
N PRO A 5 -7.40 -21.64 44.31
CA PRO A 5 -8.36 -20.81 43.57
C PRO A 5 -7.74 -19.50 43.04
N ALA A 6 -6.72 -18.97 43.72
CA ALA A 6 -6.00 -17.77 43.28
C ALA A 6 -5.13 -18.02 42.04
N ILE A 7 -4.57 -19.23 41.90
CA ILE A 7 -3.79 -19.62 40.73
C ILE A 7 -4.71 -19.83 39.51
N LEU A 8 -5.91 -20.38 39.71
CA LEU A 8 -6.87 -20.60 38.63
C LEU A 8 -7.44 -19.29 38.05
N ALA A 9 -7.61 -18.27 38.90
CA ALA A 9 -8.07 -16.94 38.49
C ALA A 9 -7.01 -16.14 37.70
N LEU A 10 -5.72 -16.41 37.93
CA LEU A 10 -4.64 -15.74 37.20
C LEU A 10 -4.48 -16.28 35.77
N ILE A 11 -4.75 -17.57 35.56
CA ILE A 11 -4.62 -18.24 34.25
C ILE A 11 -5.75 -17.82 33.30
N THR A 12 -6.93 -17.48 33.82
CA THR A 12 -8.09 -17.07 33.00
C THR A 12 -7.96 -15.68 32.39
N SER A 13 -7.19 -14.76 32.99
CA SER A 13 -6.94 -13.44 32.40
C SER A 13 -5.96 -13.43 31.22
N ILE A 14 -5.15 -14.49 31.04
CA ILE A 14 -4.13 -14.53 29.98
C ILE A 14 -4.73 -14.95 28.61
N VAL A 15 -5.88 -15.65 28.62
CA VAL A 15 -6.49 -16.17 27.37
C VAL A 15 -7.24 -15.08 26.58
N CYS A 16 -7.60 -13.95 27.20
CA CYS A 16 -8.36 -12.88 26.57
C CYS A 16 -7.53 -11.96 25.64
N PHE A 17 -6.20 -12.12 25.58
CA PHE A 17 -5.33 -11.38 24.64
C PHE A 17 -4.82 -12.25 23.50
N SER A 18 -5.62 -13.23 23.06
CA SER A 18 -5.41 -13.84 21.75
C SER A 18 -5.72 -12.78 20.68
N HIS A 19 -4.77 -11.88 20.45
CA HIS A 19 -4.74 -11.08 19.23
C HIS A 19 -4.92 -12.08 18.10
N SER A 20 -5.95 -11.88 17.28
CA SER A 20 -6.00 -12.51 15.98
C SER A 20 -4.72 -12.11 15.28
N ALA A 21 -3.74 -13.03 15.25
CA ALA A 21 -2.64 -12.91 14.33
C ALA A 21 -3.30 -12.94 12.97
N HIS A 22 -3.53 -11.76 12.38
CA HIS A 22 -3.85 -11.64 10.98
C HIS A 22 -2.61 -12.18 10.29
N ALA A 23 -2.60 -13.49 10.03
CA ALA A 23 -1.66 -14.08 9.10
C ALA A 23 -1.82 -13.25 7.83
N GLN A 24 -0.79 -12.47 7.53
CA GLN A 24 -0.72 -11.72 6.29
C GLN A 24 -0.95 -12.77 5.22
N LYS A 25 -2.09 -12.68 4.52
CA LYS A 25 -2.43 -13.57 3.41
C LYS A 25 -1.14 -13.76 2.60
N ASP A 26 -0.74 -15.02 2.38
CA ASP A 26 0.55 -15.37 1.77
C ASP A 26 0.89 -14.30 0.73
N LEU A 27 1.97 -13.56 0.99
CA LEU A 27 2.39 -12.50 0.09
C LEU A 27 2.44 -13.14 -1.30
N PRO A 28 1.78 -12.56 -2.32
CA PRO A 28 1.84 -13.12 -3.66
C PRO A 28 3.31 -13.41 -4.00
N VAL A 29 3.55 -14.56 -4.66
CA VAL A 29 4.82 -14.94 -5.30
C VAL A 29 5.55 -13.68 -5.69
N ASN A 30 6.83 -13.49 -5.32
CA ASN A 30 7.69 -12.29 -5.48
C ASN A 30 7.60 -11.60 -6.85
N ASP A 31 6.42 -11.12 -7.18
CA ASP A 31 5.96 -10.63 -8.45
C ASP A 31 5.63 -9.18 -8.18
N ALA A 32 6.69 -8.38 -8.31
CA ALA A 32 6.60 -6.93 -8.20
C ALA A 32 6.07 -6.31 -9.51
N SER A 33 5.43 -7.08 -10.39
CA SER A 33 4.87 -6.58 -11.63
C SER A 33 3.66 -5.67 -11.40
N THR A 34 3.41 -4.83 -12.39
CA THR A 34 2.22 -3.97 -12.43
C THR A 34 0.95 -4.80 -12.45
N GLY A 35 0.92 -5.93 -13.16
CA GLY A 35 -0.24 -6.82 -13.23
C GLY A 35 -0.61 -7.38 -11.85
N ALA A 36 0.37 -7.90 -11.11
CA ALA A 36 0.16 -8.40 -9.74
C ALA A 36 -0.29 -7.28 -8.80
N PHE A 37 0.31 -6.09 -8.91
CA PHE A 37 -0.10 -4.93 -8.11
C PHE A 37 -1.54 -4.53 -8.40
N VAL A 38 -1.95 -4.43 -9.67
CA VAL A 38 -3.35 -4.13 -10.05
C VAL A 38 -4.32 -5.19 -9.51
N GLU A 39 -3.96 -6.47 -9.61
CA GLU A 39 -4.79 -7.56 -9.09
C GLU A 39 -5.02 -7.46 -7.58
N LEU A 40 -3.97 -7.11 -6.84
CA LEU A 40 -4.05 -6.88 -5.39
C LEU A 40 -4.91 -5.65 -5.04
N CYS A 41 -4.78 -4.57 -5.81
CA CYS A 41 -5.40 -3.30 -5.46
C CYS A 41 -6.85 -3.13 -5.94
N LYS A 42 -7.33 -3.96 -6.90
CA LYS A 42 -8.61 -3.73 -7.58
C LYS A 42 -9.85 -4.03 -6.74
N ASN A 43 -9.74 -4.87 -5.70
CA ASN A 43 -10.89 -5.20 -4.86
C ASN A 43 -11.10 -4.11 -3.78
N PRO A 44 -12.18 -3.31 -3.84
CA PRO A 44 -12.41 -2.25 -2.86
C PRO A 44 -12.72 -2.79 -1.45
N ASN A 45 -13.14 -4.06 -1.34
CA ASN A 45 -13.47 -4.71 -0.07
C ASN A 45 -12.26 -5.39 0.59
N ASP A 46 -11.10 -5.44 -0.08
CA ASP A 46 -9.86 -5.98 0.49
C ASP A 46 -9.09 -4.87 1.22
N GLU A 47 -9.47 -4.56 2.45
CA GLU A 47 -8.85 -3.48 3.24
C GLU A 47 -7.34 -3.65 3.42
N GLN A 48 -6.86 -4.90 3.52
CA GLN A 48 -5.44 -5.20 3.68
C GLN A 48 -4.69 -4.95 2.38
N GLY A 49 -5.18 -5.48 1.25
CA GLY A 49 -4.62 -5.23 -0.08
C GLY A 49 -4.60 -3.73 -0.40
N ARG A 50 -5.69 -3.03 -0.09
CA ARG A 50 -5.82 -1.58 -0.26
C ARG A 50 -4.81 -0.79 0.58
N SER A 51 -4.63 -1.17 1.84
CA SER A 51 -3.65 -0.54 2.73
C SER A 51 -2.21 -0.75 2.23
N PHE A 52 -1.89 -1.95 1.74
CA PHE A 52 -0.63 -2.23 1.08
C PHE A 52 -0.41 -1.32 -0.13
N CYS A 53 -1.41 -1.20 -1.01
CA CYS A 53 -1.33 -0.37 -2.22
C CYS A 53 -1.08 1.11 -1.90
N PHE A 54 -1.72 1.63 -0.85
CA PHE A 54 -1.48 3.00 -0.38
C PHE A 54 -0.06 3.17 0.15
N GLY A 55 0.41 2.26 0.99
CA GLY A 55 1.76 2.31 1.55
C GLY A 55 2.84 2.17 0.47
N PHE A 56 2.65 1.28 -0.49
CA PHE A 56 3.57 1.07 -1.60
C PHE A 56 3.66 2.31 -2.50
N GLY A 57 2.52 2.89 -2.87
CA GLY A 57 2.47 4.13 -3.66
C GLY A 57 3.12 5.33 -2.95
N GLU A 58 2.85 5.49 -1.65
CA GLU A 58 3.50 6.52 -0.82
C GLU A 58 5.01 6.29 -0.75
N GLY A 59 5.46 5.05 -0.52
CA GLY A 59 6.88 4.71 -0.47
C GLY A 59 7.63 5.03 -1.75
N ILE A 60 6.99 4.84 -2.91
CA ILE A 60 7.55 5.23 -4.21
C ILE A 60 7.68 6.75 -4.34
N TYR A 61 6.66 7.49 -3.93
CA TYR A 61 6.70 8.96 -3.98
C TYR A 61 7.76 9.54 -3.01
N GLN A 62 7.83 9.02 -1.78
CA GLN A 62 8.85 9.41 -0.80
C GLN A 62 10.25 9.08 -1.31
N SER A 63 10.43 7.91 -1.94
CA SER A 63 11.70 7.54 -2.58
C SER A 63 12.09 8.52 -3.69
N TYR A 64 11.12 8.97 -4.50
CA TYR A 64 11.37 10.03 -5.48
C TYR A 64 11.85 11.33 -4.83
N LEU A 65 11.19 11.79 -3.76
CA LEU A 65 11.60 13.00 -3.03
C LEU A 65 12.99 12.87 -2.42
N ALA A 66 13.30 11.72 -1.82
CA ALA A 66 14.58 11.45 -1.18
C ALA A 66 15.76 11.40 -2.18
N ASN A 67 15.50 11.09 -3.45
CA ASN A 67 16.51 11.03 -4.51
C ASN A 67 16.67 12.34 -5.29
N LEU A 68 15.97 13.42 -4.92
CA LEU A 68 16.18 14.73 -5.53
C LEU A 68 17.49 15.34 -5.04
N SER A 69 18.28 15.89 -5.95
CA SER A 69 19.43 16.71 -5.54
C SER A 69 18.95 18.01 -4.90
N PRO A 70 19.74 18.63 -3.99
CA PRO A 70 19.30 19.80 -3.21
C PRO A 70 18.75 20.97 -4.04
N ASN A 71 19.18 21.13 -5.29
CA ASN A 71 18.78 22.21 -6.18
C ASN A 71 17.78 21.77 -7.27
N THR A 72 17.36 20.50 -7.28
CA THR A 72 16.39 20.00 -8.26
C THR A 72 14.97 20.38 -7.84
N LYS A 73 14.26 21.10 -8.72
CA LYS A 73 12.84 21.34 -8.52
C LYS A 73 12.06 20.03 -8.65
N ARG A 74 11.09 19.84 -7.76
CA ARG A 74 10.11 18.75 -7.89
C ARG A 74 9.38 18.89 -9.23
N SER A 75 9.25 17.78 -9.93
CA SER A 75 8.46 17.61 -11.15
C SER A 75 7.13 16.91 -10.90
N ILE A 76 6.97 16.21 -9.76
CA ILE A 76 5.72 15.58 -9.32
C ILE A 76 5.20 16.32 -8.10
N CYS A 77 3.95 16.78 -8.17
CA CYS A 77 3.27 17.53 -7.12
C CYS A 77 1.86 17.00 -6.89
N PHE A 78 1.64 16.40 -5.71
CA PHE A 78 0.29 16.07 -5.22
C PHE A 78 -0.38 17.24 -4.48
N THR A 79 0.32 18.36 -4.29
CA THR A 79 -0.19 19.54 -3.58
C THR A 79 -1.38 20.17 -4.30
N ASN A 80 -2.41 20.55 -3.53
CA ASN A 80 -3.67 21.20 -3.94
C ASN A 80 -4.77 20.34 -4.55
N LYS A 81 -4.64 19.01 -4.61
CA LYS A 81 -5.74 18.16 -5.06
C LYS A 81 -6.39 17.58 -3.82
N GLY A 82 -7.65 17.94 -3.52
CA GLY A 82 -8.48 17.33 -2.47
C GLY A 82 -8.78 15.85 -2.71
N GLU A 83 -7.93 15.17 -3.48
CA GLU A 83 -8.01 13.76 -3.81
C GLU A 83 -7.52 12.95 -2.63
N THR A 84 -8.38 12.05 -2.21
CA THR A 84 -8.08 10.98 -1.27
C THR A 84 -7.14 9.95 -1.92
N ARG A 85 -6.40 9.20 -1.09
CA ARG A 85 -5.58 8.07 -1.56
C ARG A 85 -6.38 7.05 -2.38
N ASN A 86 -7.66 6.88 -2.02
CA ASN A 86 -8.60 6.03 -2.76
C ASN A 86 -8.84 6.56 -4.19
N GLU A 87 -9.07 7.85 -4.37
CA GLU A 87 -9.28 8.45 -5.69
C GLU A 87 -8.03 8.34 -6.57
N ILE A 88 -6.84 8.55 -6.00
CA ILE A 88 -5.57 8.35 -6.70
C ILE A 88 -5.41 6.89 -7.13
N LEU A 89 -5.68 5.93 -6.23
CA LEU A 89 -5.62 4.51 -6.55
C LEU A 89 -6.61 4.14 -7.66
N GLN A 90 -7.85 4.62 -7.58
CA GLN A 90 -8.86 4.38 -8.61
C GLN A 90 -8.42 4.92 -9.98
N LYS A 91 -7.83 6.12 -10.01
CA LYS A 91 -7.26 6.70 -11.24
C LYS A 91 -6.11 5.87 -11.79
N PHE A 92 -5.24 5.35 -10.92
CA PHE A 92 -4.17 4.45 -11.32
C PHE A 92 -4.73 3.15 -11.93
N LEU A 93 -5.74 2.54 -11.33
CA LEU A 93 -6.37 1.32 -11.87
C LEU A 93 -6.98 1.55 -13.27
N VAL A 94 -7.69 2.68 -13.45
CA VAL A 94 -8.24 3.07 -14.75
C VAL A 94 -7.12 3.33 -15.77
N TRP A 95 -6.10 4.07 -15.39
CA TRP A 95 -4.95 4.34 -16.24
C TRP A 95 -4.21 3.05 -16.63
N SER A 96 -4.05 2.11 -15.70
CA SER A 96 -3.37 0.84 -15.96
C SER A 96 -4.16 -0.05 -16.91
N ALA A 97 -5.50 -0.07 -16.80
CA ALA A 97 -6.36 -0.77 -17.75
C ALA A 97 -6.22 -0.24 -19.19
N ALA A 98 -6.01 1.08 -19.34
CA ALA A 98 -5.74 1.71 -20.63
C ALA A 98 -4.28 1.56 -21.11
N ASN A 99 -3.38 1.05 -20.28
CA ASN A 99 -1.96 0.87 -20.58
C ASN A 99 -1.46 -0.56 -20.26
N PRO A 100 -2.07 -1.61 -20.83
CA PRO A 100 -1.75 -3.00 -20.50
C PRO A 100 -0.32 -3.41 -20.88
N GLN A 101 0.33 -2.67 -21.78
CA GLN A 101 1.72 -2.88 -22.17
C GLN A 101 2.70 -2.78 -20.99
N PHE A 102 2.32 -2.14 -19.88
CA PHE A 102 3.17 -2.03 -18.69
C PHE A 102 2.94 -3.14 -17.66
N ASN A 103 2.02 -4.08 -17.90
CA ASN A 103 1.66 -5.11 -16.90
C ASN A 103 2.85 -5.96 -16.44
N GLN A 104 3.83 -6.20 -17.32
CA GLN A 104 5.04 -6.96 -17.02
C GLN A 104 6.19 -6.09 -16.48
N GLU A 105 6.04 -4.75 -16.45
CA GLU A 105 7.01 -3.87 -15.81
C GLU A 105 6.82 -3.90 -14.28
N SER A 106 7.87 -3.52 -13.54
CA SER A 106 7.75 -3.35 -12.09
C SER A 106 6.70 -2.29 -11.74
N ALA A 107 5.85 -2.59 -10.76
CA ALA A 107 4.80 -1.68 -10.30
C ALA A 107 5.35 -0.32 -9.90
N ALA A 108 6.55 -0.28 -9.29
CA ALA A 108 7.22 0.97 -8.92
C ALA A 108 7.54 1.85 -10.13
N LYS A 109 8.04 1.28 -11.23
CA LYS A 109 8.33 2.01 -12.46
C LYS A 109 7.03 2.56 -13.08
N THR A 110 5.99 1.75 -13.11
CA THR A 110 4.69 2.13 -13.67
C THR A 110 3.99 3.20 -12.85
N LEU A 111 3.97 3.09 -11.51
CA LEU A 111 3.43 4.12 -10.63
C LEU A 111 4.16 5.45 -10.81
N MET A 112 5.49 5.43 -10.91
CA MET A 112 6.26 6.63 -11.18
C MET A 112 5.90 7.26 -12.54
N ARG A 113 5.64 6.44 -13.57
CA ARG A 113 5.15 6.91 -14.87
C ARG A 113 3.78 7.58 -14.74
N PHE A 114 2.84 6.93 -14.06
CA PHE A 114 1.52 7.49 -13.77
C PHE A 114 1.61 8.81 -13.00
N PHE A 115 2.45 8.89 -11.97
CA PHE A 115 2.65 10.12 -11.18
C PHE A 115 3.17 11.28 -12.04
N ARG A 116 4.18 11.03 -12.88
CA ARG A 116 4.74 12.05 -13.78
C ARG A 116 3.73 12.57 -14.80
N GLN A 117 2.84 11.72 -15.27
CA GLN A 117 1.82 12.10 -16.25
C GLN A 117 0.62 12.82 -15.62
N GLY A 118 0.14 12.32 -14.47
CA GLY A 118 -1.10 12.82 -13.83
C GLY A 118 -0.90 13.98 -12.85
N TYR A 119 0.33 14.16 -12.35
CA TYR A 119 0.62 15.09 -11.26
C TYR A 119 1.85 15.98 -11.53
N PRO A 120 1.96 16.63 -12.71
CA PRO A 120 3.05 17.57 -12.94
C PRO A 120 2.94 18.77 -11.99
N CYS A 121 4.08 19.22 -11.46
CA CYS A 121 4.17 20.52 -10.79
C CYS A 121 3.91 21.64 -11.82
N LYS A 122 3.18 22.70 -11.41
CA LYS A 122 3.03 23.93 -12.17
C LYS A 122 4.13 24.93 -11.81
#